data_AF-A0A226EB91-F1
#
_entry.id   AF-A0A226EB91-F1
#
_cell.length_a   1.000
_cell.length_b   1.000
_cell.length_c   1.000
_cell.angle_alpha   90.00
_cell.angle_beta   90.00
_cell.angle_gamma   90.00
#
_symmetry.space_group_name_H-M   'P 1'
#
loop_
_entity.id
_entity.type
_entity.pdbx_description
1 polymer ?
#
loop_
_entity_poly.entity_id
_entity_poly.type
_entity_poly.pdbx_seq_one_letter_code
_entity_poly.pdbx_strand_id
1 'polypeptide(L)'
;MYLGGLIVGAGIETSSHHYGFFTDTVTSFEMVTADGDIVNCSKTENSDLFNAMPCSYGTIGFLTAVTMPLILAGKYIKIEYVHMTSVPAAIKLMRERNKNHGYVEGIMYSMTDIMLMFGDTTDNPKKSQINYINRWYKPFFHNMVENIMKKLKASKKKGSSSPPYVEYFPLRDYFHRHSRGMFWQAENNMPLLSNRIVMFFFGWMHPINTQLVLGLTPSFLLKFMIKDKVLQDFCVPMEKLDEFLRKLDTIFKVCE
;
A
#
# COMPACT_ATOMS: atom_id res chain seq x y z
N MET A 1 -8.16 10.45 -0.15
CA MET A 1 -8.64 10.03 -1.48
C MET A 1 -10.12 9.75 -1.38
N TYR A 2 -10.92 10.25 -2.31
CA TYR A 2 -12.36 9.94 -2.37
C TYR A 2 -12.59 8.74 -3.29
N LEU A 3 -13.75 8.08 -3.15
CA LEU A 3 -14.09 6.87 -3.89
C LEU A 3 -13.95 7.05 -5.42
N GLY A 4 -14.45 8.16 -5.96
CA GLY A 4 -14.31 8.47 -7.39
C GLY A 4 -12.85 8.55 -7.85
N GLY A 5 -11.97 9.13 -7.04
CA GLY A 5 -10.53 9.20 -7.34
C GLY A 5 -9.86 7.83 -7.40
N LEU A 6 -10.28 6.89 -6.54
CA LEU A 6 -9.80 5.50 -6.57
C LEU A 6 -10.21 4.79 -7.86
N ILE A 7 -11.46 5.00 -8.29
CA ILE A 7 -12.06 4.39 -9.49
C ILE A 7 -11.38 4.90 -10.76
N VAL A 8 -11.24 6.21 -10.91
CA VAL A 8 -10.66 6.79 -12.14
C VAL A 8 -9.13 6.68 -12.21
N GLY A 9 -8.47 6.19 -11.16
CA GLY A 9 -7.00 6.09 -11.02
C GLY A 9 -6.46 4.66 -10.87
N ALA A 10 -7.22 3.64 -11.29
CA ALA A 10 -6.95 2.19 -11.20
C ALA A 10 -7.26 1.53 -9.84
N GLY A 11 -6.78 2.09 -8.73
CA GLY A 11 -7.09 1.60 -7.39
C GLY A 11 -6.68 0.15 -7.11
N ILE A 12 -5.37 -0.06 -6.89
CA ILE A 12 -4.76 -1.37 -6.61
C ILE A 12 -4.38 -1.45 -5.14
N GLU A 13 -4.70 -2.57 -4.49
CA GLU A 13 -4.36 -2.80 -3.09
C GLU A 13 -4.01 -4.27 -2.84
N THR A 14 -3.63 -4.58 -1.60
CA THR A 14 -3.17 -5.91 -1.14
C THR A 14 -4.14 -7.09 -1.36
N SER A 15 -5.40 -6.85 -1.70
CA SER A 15 -6.41 -7.88 -2.03
C SER A 15 -6.75 -7.96 -3.52
N SER A 16 -6.10 -7.15 -4.36
CA SER A 16 -6.39 -7.07 -5.81
C SER A 16 -6.11 -8.37 -6.56
N HIS A 17 -5.32 -9.28 -6.02
CA HIS A 17 -5.11 -10.61 -6.61
C HIS A 17 -6.36 -11.50 -6.59
N HIS A 18 -7.31 -11.23 -5.68
CA HIS A 18 -8.61 -11.92 -5.63
C HIS A 18 -9.70 -11.17 -6.38
N TYR A 19 -9.73 -9.85 -6.23
CA TYR A 19 -10.87 -9.04 -6.69
C TYR A 19 -10.59 -8.18 -7.94
N GLY A 20 -9.34 -8.17 -8.43
CA GLY A 20 -8.92 -7.30 -9.52
C GLY A 20 -8.68 -5.85 -9.08
N PHE A 21 -8.78 -4.94 -10.02
CA PHE A 21 -8.81 -3.50 -9.75
C PHE A 21 -10.07 -3.12 -9.00
N PHE A 22 -10.06 -2.00 -8.28
CA PHE A 22 -11.26 -1.54 -7.57
C PHE A 22 -12.46 -1.40 -8.51
N THR A 23 -12.22 -0.94 -9.75
CA THR A 23 -13.23 -0.80 -10.80
C THR A 23 -13.86 -2.12 -11.25
N ASP A 24 -13.13 -3.24 -11.16
CA ASP A 24 -13.63 -4.54 -11.60
C ASP A 24 -14.76 -5.05 -10.72
N THR A 25 -14.81 -4.57 -9.47
CA THR A 25 -15.85 -4.90 -8.50
C THR A 25 -17.11 -4.05 -8.64
N VAL A 26 -17.06 -2.93 -9.36
CA VAL A 26 -18.19 -2.00 -9.47
C VAL A 26 -19.27 -2.56 -10.39
N THR A 27 -20.55 -2.37 -10.03
CA THR A 27 -21.69 -2.82 -10.84
C THR A 27 -22.28 -1.71 -11.70
N SER A 28 -22.30 -0.47 -11.20
CA SER A 28 -22.76 0.69 -11.96
C SER A 28 -22.20 2.00 -11.41
N PHE A 29 -22.19 3.02 -12.27
CA PHE A 29 -21.86 4.40 -11.94
C PHE A 29 -23.04 5.32 -12.29
N GLU A 30 -23.20 6.38 -11.52
CA GLU A 30 -23.92 7.58 -11.94
C GLU A 30 -22.88 8.67 -12.19
N MET A 31 -23.00 9.37 -13.31
CA MET A 31 -22.08 10.43 -13.68
C MET A 31 -22.77 11.61 -14.37
N VAL A 32 -22.15 12.78 -14.25
CA VAL A 32 -22.51 13.98 -14.99
C VAL A 32 -21.54 14.16 -16.16
N THR A 33 -22.06 14.18 -17.38
CA THR A 33 -21.26 14.38 -18.61
C THR A 33 -20.88 15.86 -18.78
N ALA A 34 -20.03 16.14 -19.78
CA ALA A 34 -19.63 17.51 -20.11
C ALA A 34 -20.81 18.40 -20.56
N ASP A 35 -21.86 17.79 -21.13
CA ASP A 35 -23.07 18.48 -21.58
C ASP A 35 -24.02 18.81 -20.41
N GLY A 36 -23.72 18.32 -19.20
CA GLY A 36 -24.53 18.52 -17.99
C GLY A 36 -25.60 17.46 -17.77
N ASP A 37 -25.64 16.41 -18.60
CA ASP A 37 -26.59 15.31 -18.48
C ASP A 37 -26.16 14.33 -17.39
N ILE A 38 -27.14 13.80 -16.65
CA ILE A 38 -26.94 12.73 -15.67
C ILE A 38 -27.16 11.40 -16.38
N VAL A 39 -26.12 10.56 -16.39
CA VAL A 39 -26.12 9.26 -17.06
C VAL A 39 -25.81 8.17 -16.05
N ASN A 40 -26.59 7.09 -16.10
CA ASN A 40 -26.27 5.84 -15.42
C ASN A 40 -25.54 4.92 -16.41
N CYS A 41 -24.43 4.34 -15.99
CA CYS A 41 -23.70 3.37 -16.80
C CYS A 41 -23.38 2.11 -16.01
N SER A 42 -23.44 0.98 -16.70
CA SER A 42 -23.23 -0.37 -16.20
C SER A 42 -22.72 -1.26 -17.34
N LYS A 43 -22.50 -2.55 -17.05
CA LYS A 43 -22.13 -3.52 -18.10
C LYS A 43 -23.21 -3.69 -19.18
N THR A 44 -24.47 -3.33 -18.90
CA THR A 44 -25.63 -3.53 -19.80
C THR A 44 -26.26 -2.22 -20.28
N GLU A 45 -25.89 -1.08 -19.71
CA GLU A 45 -26.44 0.24 -20.03
C GLU A 45 -25.29 1.23 -20.16
N ASN A 46 -25.19 1.96 -21.28
CA ASN A 46 -24.06 2.88 -21.55
C ASN A 46 -22.69 2.23 -21.26
N SER A 47 -22.51 1.01 -21.77
CA SER A 47 -21.38 0.13 -21.41
C SER A 47 -20.04 0.64 -21.92
N ASP A 48 -20.04 1.43 -22.98
CA ASP A 48 -18.89 2.19 -23.46
C ASP A 48 -18.38 3.16 -22.40
N LEU A 49 -19.27 3.96 -21.79
CA LEU A 49 -18.92 4.85 -20.68
C LEU A 49 -18.41 4.04 -19.49
N PHE A 50 -19.13 2.99 -19.09
CA PHE A 50 -18.73 2.14 -17.96
C PHE A 50 -17.32 1.57 -18.12
N ASN A 51 -16.99 1.04 -19.31
CA ASN A 51 -15.68 0.44 -19.59
C ASN A 51 -14.58 1.49 -19.77
N ALA A 52 -14.91 2.72 -20.13
CA ALA A 52 -13.94 3.80 -20.30
C ALA A 52 -13.61 4.53 -18.98
N MET A 53 -14.41 4.34 -17.92
CA MET A 53 -14.20 5.00 -16.62
C MET A 53 -12.84 4.71 -15.95
N PRO A 54 -12.33 3.46 -15.90
CA PRO A 54 -11.05 3.18 -15.27
C PRO A 54 -9.91 3.95 -15.95
N CYS A 55 -9.00 4.54 -15.17
CA CYS A 55 -7.88 5.34 -15.69
C CYS A 55 -8.29 6.56 -16.55
N SER A 56 -9.55 6.99 -16.49
CA SER A 56 -10.02 8.20 -17.20
C SER A 56 -9.56 9.50 -16.55
N TYR A 57 -9.10 9.48 -15.31
CA TYR A 57 -8.76 10.67 -14.51
C TYR A 57 -9.86 11.76 -14.50
N GLY A 58 -11.13 11.35 -14.63
CA GLY A 58 -12.29 12.27 -14.61
C GLY A 58 -12.54 13.02 -15.92
N THR A 59 -11.88 12.65 -17.01
CA THR A 59 -12.05 13.32 -18.33
C THR A 59 -13.39 13.02 -19.01
N ILE A 60 -14.01 11.89 -18.67
CA ILE A 60 -15.26 11.42 -19.30
C ILE A 60 -16.48 12.04 -18.61
N GLY A 61 -16.33 12.44 -17.34
CA GLY A 61 -17.37 13.11 -16.56
C GLY A 61 -17.13 12.99 -15.07
N PHE A 62 -18.03 13.59 -14.30
CA PHE A 62 -17.97 13.61 -12.84
C PHE A 62 -18.78 12.46 -12.26
N LEU A 63 -18.12 11.53 -11.58
CA LEU A 63 -18.80 10.48 -10.82
C LEU A 63 -19.56 11.09 -9.62
N THR A 64 -20.87 10.84 -9.56
CA THR A 64 -21.76 11.28 -8.47
C THR A 64 -22.18 10.13 -7.57
N ALA A 65 -22.37 8.93 -8.12
CA ALA A 65 -22.68 7.72 -7.35
C ALA A 65 -21.98 6.47 -7.90
N VAL A 66 -21.79 5.49 -7.03
CA VAL A 66 -21.15 4.21 -7.35
C VAL A 66 -21.92 3.11 -6.64
N THR A 67 -22.33 2.08 -7.37
CA THR A 67 -22.93 0.87 -6.80
C THR A 67 -21.92 -0.27 -6.87
N MET A 68 -21.66 -0.94 -5.74
CA MET A 68 -20.73 -2.05 -5.67
C MET A 68 -21.17 -3.07 -4.60
N PRO A 69 -20.86 -4.36 -4.79
CA PRO A 69 -21.08 -5.37 -3.77
C PRO A 69 -20.12 -5.14 -2.59
N LEU A 70 -20.57 -5.50 -1.40
CA LEU A 70 -19.80 -5.39 -0.17
C LEU A 70 -19.44 -6.79 0.34
N ILE A 71 -18.30 -6.86 1.03
CA ILE A 71 -17.89 -8.04 1.79
C ILE A 71 -18.00 -7.74 3.28
N LEU A 72 -18.23 -8.80 4.08
CA LEU A 72 -18.24 -8.65 5.53
C LEU A 72 -16.82 -8.36 6.03
N ALA A 73 -16.67 -7.28 6.78
CA ALA A 73 -15.40 -6.89 7.38
C ALA A 73 -15.15 -7.68 8.68
N GLY A 74 -13.98 -8.32 8.79
CA GLY A 74 -13.51 -8.89 10.05
C GLY A 74 -13.09 -7.81 11.06
N LYS A 75 -12.88 -8.17 12.33
CA LYS A 75 -12.42 -7.20 13.35
C LYS A 75 -10.92 -6.93 13.30
N TYR A 76 -10.14 -7.96 13.00
CA TYR A 76 -8.69 -7.91 12.93
C TYR A 76 -8.19 -8.56 11.64
N ILE A 77 -6.92 -8.29 11.33
CA ILE A 77 -6.17 -9.00 10.30
C ILE A 77 -4.92 -9.59 10.94
N LYS A 78 -4.67 -10.86 10.66
CA LYS A 78 -3.45 -11.58 11.02
C LYS A 78 -2.48 -11.43 9.87
N ILE A 79 -1.30 -10.88 10.12
CA ILE A 79 -0.21 -10.76 9.13
C ILE A 79 0.93 -11.69 9.52
N GLU A 80 1.31 -12.55 8.60
CA GLU A 80 2.52 -13.37 8.65
C GLU A 80 3.64 -12.69 7.87
N TYR A 81 4.80 -12.53 8.50
CA TYR A 81 6.00 -11.94 7.91
C TYR A 81 7.01 -13.01 7.53
N VAL A 82 7.45 -13.00 6.27
CA VAL A 82 8.46 -13.93 5.74
C VAL A 82 9.61 -13.15 5.10
N HIS A 83 10.82 -13.32 5.65
CA HIS A 83 12.05 -12.76 5.08
C HIS A 83 12.64 -13.68 4.03
N MET A 84 12.83 -13.14 2.83
CA MET A 84 13.39 -13.80 1.66
C MET A 84 14.70 -13.11 1.24
N THR A 85 15.66 -13.92 0.78
CA THR A 85 16.99 -13.44 0.35
C THR A 85 17.21 -13.51 -1.15
N SER A 86 16.19 -13.86 -1.92
CA SER A 86 16.26 -14.08 -3.36
C SER A 86 14.92 -13.71 -3.99
N VAL A 87 14.97 -12.84 -5.00
CA VAL A 87 13.80 -12.38 -5.76
C VAL A 87 13.07 -13.56 -6.44
N PRO A 88 13.73 -14.50 -7.16
CA PRO A 88 13.05 -15.66 -7.72
C PRO A 88 12.33 -16.53 -6.67
N ALA A 89 12.96 -16.72 -5.49
CA ALA A 89 12.35 -17.48 -4.41
C ALA A 89 11.15 -16.74 -3.80
N ALA A 90 11.23 -15.42 -3.67
CA ALA A 90 10.12 -14.57 -3.21
C ALA A 90 8.93 -14.62 -4.18
N ILE A 91 9.17 -14.51 -5.49
CA ILE A 91 8.14 -14.63 -6.54
C ILE A 91 7.44 -15.99 -6.46
N LYS A 92 8.21 -17.08 -6.34
CA LYS A 92 7.66 -18.43 -6.22
C LYS A 92 6.76 -18.55 -4.99
N LEU A 93 7.24 -18.13 -3.82
CA LEU A 93 6.48 -18.19 -2.58
C LEU A 93 5.21 -17.33 -2.63
N MET A 94 5.31 -16.12 -3.21
CA MET A 94 4.16 -15.23 -3.39
C MET A 94 3.09 -15.90 -4.24
N ARG A 95 3.45 -16.51 -5.38
CA ARG A 95 2.51 -17.26 -6.24
C ARG A 95 1.84 -18.43 -5.54
N GLU A 96 2.61 -19.21 -4.78
CA GLU A 96 2.09 -20.36 -4.03
C GLU A 96 1.06 -19.93 -2.99
N ARG A 97 1.36 -18.85 -2.27
CA ARG A 97 0.53 -18.34 -1.17
C ARG A 97 -0.61 -17.44 -1.61
N ASN A 98 -0.56 -16.90 -2.83
CA ASN A 98 -1.61 -16.04 -3.40
C ASN A 98 -3.00 -16.68 -3.36
N LYS A 99 -3.06 -18.02 -3.51
CA LYS A 99 -4.30 -18.79 -3.51
C LYS A 99 -4.92 -18.98 -2.13
N ASN A 100 -4.10 -18.86 -1.08
CA ASN A 100 -4.46 -19.29 0.27
C ASN A 100 -4.64 -18.13 1.26
N HIS A 101 -4.28 -16.90 0.85
CA HIS A 101 -4.35 -15.72 1.71
C HIS A 101 -5.19 -14.61 1.08
N GLY A 102 -5.99 -13.93 1.90
CA GLY A 102 -6.85 -12.82 1.47
C GLY A 102 -6.07 -11.56 1.07
N TYR A 103 -4.89 -11.35 1.66
CA TYR A 103 -4.05 -10.18 1.43
C TYR A 103 -2.60 -10.60 1.21
N VAL A 104 -1.95 -10.03 0.19
CA VAL A 104 -0.55 -10.31 -0.14
C VAL A 104 0.15 -9.01 -0.45
N GLU A 105 1.29 -8.79 0.19
CA GLU A 105 2.11 -7.58 0.04
C GLU A 105 3.59 -7.92 0.17
N GLY A 106 4.47 -7.11 -0.40
CA GLY A 106 5.91 -7.23 -0.19
C GLY A 106 6.60 -5.88 -0.15
N ILE A 107 7.61 -5.74 0.70
CA ILE A 107 8.54 -4.60 0.72
C ILE A 107 9.95 -5.14 0.48
N MET A 108 10.63 -4.61 -0.53
CA MET A 108 12.02 -4.92 -0.83
C MET A 108 12.91 -3.77 -0.37
N TYR A 109 13.86 -4.05 0.51
CA TYR A 109 14.87 -3.08 0.98
C TYR A 109 16.20 -3.21 0.21
N SER A 110 16.49 -4.41 -0.27
CA SER A 110 17.59 -4.67 -1.21
C SER A 110 17.29 -5.92 -2.03
N MET A 111 18.09 -6.20 -3.07
CA MET A 111 18.00 -7.43 -3.85
C MET A 111 18.12 -8.73 -3.02
N THR A 112 18.56 -8.62 -1.76
CA THR A 112 18.71 -9.75 -0.82
C THR A 112 17.89 -9.61 0.46
N ASP A 113 17.12 -8.52 0.59
CA ASP A 113 16.31 -8.25 1.76
C ASP A 113 14.88 -7.90 1.33
N ILE A 114 14.07 -8.95 1.21
CA ILE A 114 12.68 -8.87 0.79
C ILE A 114 11.80 -9.36 1.95
N MET A 115 10.84 -8.55 2.36
CA MET A 115 9.84 -8.90 3.35
C MET A 115 8.50 -9.12 2.67
N LEU A 116 8.06 -10.38 2.63
CA LEU A 116 6.72 -10.74 2.19
C LEU A 116 5.78 -10.77 3.39
N MET A 117 4.55 -10.32 3.17
CA MET A 117 3.49 -10.22 4.15
C MET A 117 2.25 -10.90 3.60
N PHE A 118 1.74 -11.89 4.34
CA PHE A 118 0.54 -12.64 3.99
C PHE A 118 -0.51 -12.41 5.07
N GLY A 119 -1.70 -12.00 4.66
CA GLY A 119 -2.74 -11.52 5.56
C GLY A 119 -4.07 -12.24 5.42
N ASP A 120 -4.73 -12.49 6.55
CA ASP A 120 -6.09 -13.04 6.62
C ASP A 120 -6.92 -12.34 7.71
N THR A 121 -8.20 -12.09 7.43
CA THR A 121 -9.13 -11.55 8.43
C THR A 121 -9.39 -12.56 9.54
N THR A 122 -9.53 -12.08 10.77
CA THR A 122 -9.84 -12.92 11.94
C THR A 122 -10.58 -12.12 13.01
N ASP A 123 -11.50 -12.77 13.71
CA ASP A 123 -12.21 -12.18 14.85
C ASP A 123 -11.61 -12.57 16.21
N ASN A 124 -10.69 -13.54 16.21
CA ASN A 124 -10.09 -14.12 17.42
C ASN A 124 -8.58 -13.89 17.44
N PRO A 125 -8.10 -12.64 17.65
CA PRO A 125 -6.68 -12.35 17.67
C PRO A 125 -6.03 -12.88 18.95
N LYS A 126 -4.75 -13.26 18.84
CA LYS A 126 -3.94 -13.52 20.04
C LYS A 126 -3.62 -12.19 20.72
N LYS A 127 -4.25 -11.91 21.87
CA LYS A 127 -4.19 -10.60 22.55
C LYS A 127 -2.78 -10.04 22.76
N SER A 128 -1.79 -10.89 23.04
CA SER A 128 -0.41 -10.47 23.27
C SER A 128 0.35 -10.05 22.00
N GLN A 129 -0.22 -10.33 20.82
CA GLN A 129 0.37 -10.03 19.50
C GLN A 129 -0.43 -8.96 18.74
N ILE A 130 -1.38 -8.28 19.41
CA ILE A 130 -2.12 -7.19 18.79
C ILE A 130 -1.22 -5.95 18.72
N ASN A 131 -1.05 -5.42 17.52
CA ASN A 131 -0.27 -4.23 17.24
C ASN A 131 -1.17 -3.11 16.75
N TYR A 132 -1.28 -2.05 17.55
CA TYR A 132 -1.95 -0.82 17.17
C TYR A 132 -0.95 0.09 16.43
N ILE A 133 -0.71 -0.19 15.15
CA ILE A 133 0.31 0.49 14.33
C ILE A 133 0.06 2.01 14.24
N ASN A 134 -1.21 2.43 14.27
CA ASN A 134 -1.57 3.83 14.07
C ASN A 134 -1.46 4.72 15.32
N ARG A 135 -0.95 4.19 16.43
CA ARG A 135 -0.64 5.02 17.61
C ARG A 135 0.46 6.02 17.25
N TRP A 136 0.22 7.27 17.60
CA TRP A 136 1.02 8.43 17.17
C TRP A 136 2.51 8.36 17.53
N TYR A 137 2.90 7.60 18.56
CA TYR A 137 4.30 7.38 18.96
C TYR A 137 4.97 6.17 18.29
N LYS A 138 4.22 5.33 17.58
CA LYS A 138 4.75 4.16 16.87
C LYS A 138 5.50 4.61 15.60
N PRO A 139 6.54 3.86 15.19
CA PRO A 139 7.24 4.11 13.93
C PRO A 139 6.29 3.91 12.74
N PHE A 140 6.66 4.47 11.59
CA PHE A 140 5.98 4.19 10.33
C PHE A 140 6.02 2.70 9.99
N PHE A 141 5.06 2.26 9.18
CA PHE A 141 4.86 0.84 8.87
C PHE A 141 6.10 0.21 8.23
N HIS A 142 6.73 0.83 7.23
CA HIS A 142 7.95 0.29 6.62
C HIS A 142 9.09 0.16 7.64
N ASN A 143 9.32 1.16 8.49
CA ASN A 143 10.32 1.06 9.56
C ASN A 143 10.04 -0.07 10.54
N MET A 144 8.76 -0.35 10.84
CA MET A 144 8.39 -1.50 11.64
C MET A 144 8.75 -2.82 10.93
N VAL A 145 8.41 -2.94 9.65
CA VAL A 145 8.71 -4.13 8.84
C VAL A 145 10.22 -4.36 8.75
N GLU A 146 11.00 -3.30 8.55
CA GLU A 146 12.46 -3.36 8.52
C GLU A 146 13.04 -3.83 9.88
N ASN A 147 12.48 -3.36 11.00
CA ASN A 147 12.87 -3.82 12.34
C ASN A 147 12.53 -5.30 12.56
N ILE A 148 11.40 -5.78 12.07
CA ILE A 148 11.02 -7.20 12.10
C ILE A 148 12.00 -8.02 11.27
N MET A 149 12.36 -7.55 10.07
CA MET A 149 13.36 -8.19 9.21
C MET A 149 14.70 -8.34 9.92
N LYS A 150 15.21 -7.27 10.55
CA LYS A 150 16.46 -7.28 11.33
C LYS A 150 16.42 -8.33 12.44
N LYS A 151 15.29 -8.46 13.16
CA LYS A 151 15.09 -9.50 14.19
C LYS A 151 15.08 -10.92 13.61
N LEU A 152 14.37 -11.13 12.50
CA LEU A 152 14.32 -12.43 11.81
C LEU A 152 15.71 -12.87 11.34
N LYS A 153 16.50 -11.95 10.77
CA LYS A 153 17.90 -12.20 10.37
C LYS A 153 18.76 -12.59 11.58
N ALA A 154 18.63 -11.86 12.69
CA ALA A 154 19.37 -12.16 13.92
C ALA A 154 19.00 -13.53 14.52
N SER A 155 17.73 -13.93 14.45
CA SER A 155 17.26 -15.23 14.95
C SER A 155 17.75 -16.40 14.10
N LYS A 156 17.73 -16.27 12.76
CA LYS A 156 18.31 -17.27 11.82
C LYS A 156 19.80 -17.50 12.08
N LYS A 157 20.57 -16.44 12.35
CA LYS A 157 22.01 -16.55 12.67
C LYS A 157 22.29 -17.34 13.96
N LYS A 158 21.33 -17.40 14.88
CA LYS A 158 21.43 -18.16 16.14
C LYS A 158 21.02 -19.63 16.00
N GLY A 159 20.78 -20.13 14.78
CA GLY A 159 20.45 -21.53 14.52
C GLY A 159 19.05 -21.96 14.96
N SER A 160 18.18 -21.03 15.34
CA SER A 160 16.80 -21.35 15.74
C SER A 160 15.89 -21.41 14.52
N SER A 161 15.17 -22.52 14.35
CA SER A 161 13.99 -22.62 13.47
C SER A 161 12.91 -21.68 13.99
N SER A 162 13.04 -20.41 13.66
CA SER A 162 12.16 -19.39 14.18
C SER A 162 10.78 -19.58 13.56
N PRO A 163 9.71 -19.68 14.36
CA PRO A 163 8.36 -19.72 13.82
C PRO A 163 8.09 -18.46 12.98
N PRO A 164 7.14 -18.52 12.03
CA PRO A 164 6.72 -17.34 11.28
C PRO A 164 6.37 -16.21 12.26
N TYR A 165 6.91 -15.01 12.02
CA TYR A 165 6.60 -13.86 12.85
C TYR A 165 5.20 -13.38 12.46
N VAL A 166 4.29 -13.39 13.44
CA VAL A 166 2.87 -13.09 13.22
C VAL A 166 2.45 -11.95 14.13
N GLU A 167 1.75 -10.97 13.56
CA GLU A 167 1.10 -9.89 14.29
C GLU A 167 -0.38 -9.79 13.90
N TYR A 168 -1.17 -9.22 14.80
CA TYR A 168 -2.59 -8.94 14.56
C TYR A 168 -2.80 -7.44 14.59
N PHE A 169 -3.49 -6.90 13.59
CA PHE A 169 -3.85 -5.48 13.56
C PHE A 169 -5.37 -5.34 13.64
N PRO A 170 -5.92 -4.35 14.36
CA PRO A 170 -7.29 -3.93 14.11
C PRO A 170 -7.47 -3.64 12.62
N LEU A 171 -8.60 -4.04 12.03
CA LEU A 171 -8.76 -3.97 10.58
C LEU A 171 -8.57 -2.54 10.03
N ARG A 172 -9.16 -1.56 10.71
CA ARG A 172 -8.97 -0.13 10.39
C ARG A 172 -7.50 0.28 10.44
N ASP A 173 -6.75 -0.24 11.41
CA ASP A 173 -5.35 0.12 11.57
C ASP A 173 -4.51 -0.37 10.39
N TYR A 174 -4.80 -1.58 9.90
CA TYR A 174 -4.13 -2.16 8.73
C TYR A 174 -4.42 -1.39 7.44
N PHE A 175 -5.68 -1.05 7.16
CA PHE A 175 -6.02 -0.28 5.95
C PHE A 175 -5.44 1.14 5.96
N HIS A 176 -5.21 1.72 7.14
CA HIS A 176 -4.59 3.04 7.28
C HIS A 176 -3.08 3.00 7.61
N ARG A 177 -2.42 1.83 7.49
CA ARG A 177 -1.01 1.65 7.89
C ARG A 177 -0.03 2.60 7.17
N HIS A 178 -0.35 3.02 5.95
CA HIS A 178 0.46 3.95 5.17
C HIS A 178 0.07 5.42 5.33
N SER A 179 -1.07 5.74 5.98
CA SER A 179 -1.60 7.11 6.01
C SER A 179 -0.68 8.09 6.74
N ARG A 180 -0.09 7.70 7.88
CA ARG A 180 0.80 8.58 8.67
C ARG A 180 2.14 8.87 8.02
N GLY A 181 2.73 7.86 7.38
CA GLY A 181 4.04 7.93 6.73
C GLY A 181 3.98 8.34 5.26
N MET A 182 2.78 8.43 4.68
CA MET A 182 2.59 8.50 3.22
C MET A 182 3.44 7.42 2.53
N PHE A 183 3.20 6.17 2.93
CA PHE A 183 4.13 5.06 2.74
C PHE A 183 5.47 5.34 3.42
N TRP A 184 6.48 5.80 2.68
CA TRP A 184 7.81 6.21 3.15
C TRP A 184 8.13 7.68 2.85
N GLN A 185 7.23 8.41 2.18
CA GLN A 185 7.52 9.76 1.68
C GLN A 185 7.68 10.80 2.79
N ALA A 186 6.96 10.65 3.91
CA ALA A 186 7.11 11.57 5.05
C ALA A 186 8.54 11.53 5.60
N GLU A 187 9.12 10.34 5.74
CA GLU A 187 10.49 10.16 6.21
C GLU A 187 11.52 10.62 5.17
N ASN A 188 11.32 10.30 3.89
CA ASN A 188 12.22 10.75 2.82
C ASN A 188 12.25 12.28 2.69
N ASN A 189 11.14 12.95 2.98
CA ASN A 189 11.05 14.41 2.95
C ASN A 189 11.61 15.05 4.23
N MET A 190 11.38 14.43 5.37
CA MET A 190 11.78 14.94 6.68
C MET A 190 12.25 13.78 7.57
N PRO A 191 13.53 13.36 7.47
CA PRO A 191 14.05 12.20 8.20
C PRO A 191 13.90 12.31 9.73
N LEU A 192 13.88 13.54 10.26
CA LEU A 192 13.65 13.80 11.68
C LEU A 192 12.32 13.20 12.19
N LEU A 193 11.32 13.05 11.31
CA LEU A 193 10.01 12.49 11.66
C LEU A 193 10.07 10.99 11.96
N SER A 194 11.14 10.27 11.63
CA SER A 194 11.27 8.86 12.04
C SER A 194 11.96 8.68 13.39
N ASN A 195 12.51 9.76 13.98
CA ASN A 195 13.13 9.72 15.29
C ASN A 195 12.08 9.44 16.38
N ARG A 196 12.35 8.46 17.25
CA ARG A 196 11.41 8.03 18.31
C ARG A 196 11.06 9.14 19.30
N ILE A 197 12.01 10.01 19.63
CA ILE A 197 11.80 11.13 20.57
C ILE A 197 10.87 12.16 19.90
N VAL A 198 11.16 12.51 18.65
CA VAL A 198 10.35 13.46 17.88
C VAL A 198 8.94 12.92 17.70
N MET A 199 8.80 11.65 17.35
CA MET A 199 7.50 10.99 17.24
C MET A 199 6.75 10.94 18.57
N PHE A 200 7.46 10.81 19.69
CA PHE A 200 6.85 10.85 21.02
C PHE A 200 6.44 12.25 21.49
N PHE A 201 6.90 13.34 20.88
CA PHE A 201 6.40 14.69 21.24
C PHE A 201 5.51 15.31 20.17
N PHE A 202 5.73 14.98 18.89
CA PHE A 202 5.10 15.64 17.74
C PHE A 202 4.36 14.65 16.82
N GLY A 203 4.43 13.34 17.07
CA GLY A 203 3.81 12.34 16.21
C GLY A 203 2.28 12.40 16.14
N TRP A 204 1.64 13.07 17.09
CA TRP A 204 0.18 13.31 17.10
C TRP A 204 -0.27 14.33 16.04
N MET A 205 0.67 15.09 15.46
CA MET A 205 0.40 16.00 14.33
C MET A 205 0.29 15.25 12.99
N HIS A 206 0.58 13.94 12.95
CA HIS A 206 0.44 13.11 11.75
C HIS A 206 -0.99 12.55 11.57
N PRO A 207 -1.46 12.40 10.33
CA PRO A 207 -0.81 12.80 9.08
C PRO A 207 -0.81 14.32 8.91
N ILE A 208 0.35 14.88 8.58
CA ILE A 208 0.47 16.31 8.35
C ILE A 208 -0.24 16.63 7.03
N ASN A 209 -1.09 17.66 7.04
CA ASN A 209 -1.77 18.11 5.83
C ASN A 209 -0.74 18.53 4.78
N THR A 210 -0.62 17.77 3.69
CA THR A 210 0.36 18.01 2.63
C THR A 210 0.16 19.35 1.95
N GLN A 211 -1.09 19.80 1.76
CA GLN A 211 -1.37 21.11 1.17
C GLN A 211 -0.89 22.24 2.09
N LEU A 212 -1.04 22.07 3.40
CA LEU A 212 -0.52 23.02 4.38
C LEU A 212 1.01 23.05 4.36
N VAL A 213 1.66 21.89 4.33
CA VAL A 213 3.14 21.82 4.21
C VAL A 213 3.59 22.51 2.93
N LEU A 214 3.01 22.17 1.79
CA LEU A 214 3.35 22.76 0.50
C LEU A 214 3.11 24.28 0.48
N GLY A 215 2.01 24.75 1.07
CA GLY A 215 1.66 26.18 1.13
C GLY A 215 2.52 27.01 2.09
N LEU A 216 2.99 26.40 3.19
CA LEU A 216 3.87 27.06 4.16
C LEU A 216 5.36 26.93 3.83
N THR A 217 5.72 25.98 2.96
CA THR A 217 7.11 25.74 2.57
C THR A 217 7.58 26.82 1.58
N PRO A 218 8.64 27.59 1.89
CA PRO A 218 9.19 28.57 0.96
C PRO A 218 9.59 27.94 -0.38
N SER A 219 9.39 28.66 -1.49
CA SER A 219 9.56 28.11 -2.84
C SER A 219 10.96 27.54 -3.13
N PHE A 220 12.01 28.05 -2.46
CA PHE A 220 13.36 27.51 -2.60
C PHE A 220 13.49 26.11 -1.97
N LEU A 221 12.89 25.92 -0.79
CA LEU A 221 12.90 24.64 -0.07
C LEU A 221 12.01 23.63 -0.78
N LEU A 222 10.88 24.08 -1.32
CA LEU A 222 9.99 23.26 -2.12
C LEU A 222 10.69 22.72 -3.38
N LYS A 223 11.42 23.58 -4.10
CA LYS A 223 12.26 23.16 -5.23
C LYS A 223 13.26 22.11 -4.76
N PHE A 224 13.96 22.30 -3.65
CA PHE A 224 14.90 21.32 -3.12
C PHE A 224 14.22 19.98 -2.76
N MET A 225 13.01 20.00 -2.19
CA MET A 225 12.29 18.79 -1.81
C MET A 225 11.76 17.98 -3.01
N ILE A 226 11.40 18.64 -4.11
CA ILE A 226 10.76 18.01 -5.27
C ILE A 226 11.75 17.66 -6.39
N LYS A 227 12.86 18.40 -6.53
CA LYS A 227 13.71 18.37 -7.73
C LYS A 227 14.34 17.00 -8.04
N ASP A 228 14.55 16.16 -7.03
CA ASP A 228 15.33 14.93 -7.16
C ASP A 228 14.50 13.65 -6.86
N LYS A 229 13.17 13.73 -6.88
CA LYS A 229 12.30 12.60 -6.51
C LYS A 229 11.37 12.23 -7.65
N VAL A 230 11.46 10.96 -8.08
CA VAL A 230 10.55 10.37 -9.05
C VAL A 230 9.86 9.19 -8.38
N LEU A 231 8.52 9.23 -8.37
CA LEU A 231 7.67 8.10 -7.98
C LEU A 231 7.22 7.41 -9.26
N GLN A 232 7.32 6.09 -9.30
CA GLN A 232 6.93 5.29 -10.45
C GLN A 232 6.17 4.05 -9.99
N ASP A 233 5.01 3.85 -10.57
CA ASP A 233 4.19 2.66 -10.37
C ASP A 233 4.24 1.83 -11.65
N PHE A 234 4.47 0.53 -11.51
CA PHE A 234 4.59 -0.40 -12.63
C PHE A 234 3.69 -1.60 -12.45
N CYS A 235 3.02 -2.01 -13.52
CA CYS A 235 2.40 -3.33 -13.61
C CYS A 235 3.29 -4.22 -14.49
N VAL A 236 3.91 -5.23 -13.89
CA VAL A 236 4.89 -6.10 -14.56
C VAL A 236 4.42 -7.55 -14.46
N PRO A 237 4.42 -8.32 -15.56
CA PRO A 237 4.17 -9.75 -15.50
C PRO A 237 5.10 -10.43 -14.50
N MET A 238 4.55 -11.28 -13.64
CA MET A 238 5.29 -11.89 -12.53
C MET A 238 6.49 -12.71 -13.02
N GLU A 239 6.43 -13.26 -14.23
CA GLU A 239 7.51 -14.01 -14.89
C GLU A 239 8.73 -13.12 -15.22
N LYS A 240 8.50 -11.82 -15.38
CA LYS A 240 9.50 -10.82 -15.75
C LYS A 240 9.95 -9.94 -14.60
N LEU A 241 9.39 -10.13 -13.40
CA LEU A 241 9.65 -9.26 -12.25
C LEU A 241 11.12 -9.30 -11.80
N ASP A 242 11.79 -10.46 -11.78
CA ASP A 242 13.23 -10.53 -11.41
C ASP A 242 14.11 -9.78 -12.40
N GLU A 243 13.89 -9.99 -13.70
CA GLU A 243 14.61 -9.29 -14.78
C GLU A 243 14.40 -7.77 -14.67
N PHE A 244 13.16 -7.35 -14.44
CA PHE A 244 12.79 -5.95 -14.30
C PHE A 244 13.43 -5.30 -13.08
N LEU A 245 13.36 -5.93 -11.90
CA LEU A 245 13.94 -5.39 -10.67
C LEU A 245 15.47 -5.24 -10.76
N ARG A 246 16.16 -6.21 -11.38
CA ARG A 246 17.62 -6.10 -11.63
C ARG A 246 17.96 -4.93 -12.53
N LYS A 247 17.15 -4.69 -13.56
CA LYS A 247 17.34 -3.55 -14.46
C LYS A 247 17.11 -2.22 -13.74
N LEU A 248 16.07 -2.12 -12.91
CA LEU A 248 15.84 -0.94 -12.06
C LEU A 248 17.01 -0.69 -11.10
N ASP A 249 17.52 -1.74 -10.45
CA ASP A 249 18.66 -1.62 -9.55
C ASP A 249 19.92 -1.13 -10.28
N THR A 250 20.15 -1.59 -11.51
CA THR A 250 21.27 -1.13 -12.34
C THR A 250 21.14 0.35 -12.74
N ILE A 251 19.93 0.81 -13.08
CA ILE A 251 19.69 2.17 -13.57
C ILE A 251 19.65 3.18 -12.42
N PHE A 252 18.92 2.85 -11.35
CA PHE A 252 18.58 3.78 -10.28
C PHE A 252 19.31 3.49 -8.96
N LYS A 253 20.09 2.41 -8.86
CA LYS A 253 20.84 2.02 -7.64
C LYS A 253 19.94 1.96 -6.41
N VAL A 254 18.74 1.40 -6.57
CA VAL A 254 17.69 1.40 -5.55
C VAL A 254 18.10 0.61 -4.29
N CYS A 255 19.00 -0.36 -4.42
CA CYS A 255 19.41 -1.26 -3.33
C CYS A 255 20.82 -1.00 -2.75
N GLU A 256 21.47 0.14 -3.06
CA GLU A 256 22.78 0.53 -2.48
C GLU A 256 22.68 1.15 -1.08
#